data_AF-A0A6V7M751-F1
#
_entry.id   AF-A0A6V7M751-F1
#
_cell.length_a   1.000
_cell.length_b   1.000
_cell.length_c   1.000
_cell.angle_alpha   90.00
_cell.angle_beta   90.00
_cell.angle_gamma   90.00
#
_symmetry.space_group_name_H-M   'P 1'
#
loop_
_entity.id
_entity.type
_entity.pdbx_description
1 polymer ?
#
loop_
_entity_poly.entity_id
_entity_poly.type
_entity_poly.pdbx_seq_one_letter_code
_entity_poly.pdbx_strand_id
1 'polypeptide(L)' 'MCAGHGDCVCGTCKCLPGWLGDACDCRDNSACYPPGKNSEICSGHGECVCGKCICNPANIYSGEYCQNSYCE' A
#
# COMPACT_ATOMS: atom_id res chain seq x y z
N MET A 1 10.76 -14.69 12.44
CA MET A 1 9.81 -15.42 11.55
C MET A 1 9.12 -14.38 10.68
N CYS A 2 8.96 -14.62 9.39
CA CYS A 2 8.62 -13.63 8.35
C CYS A 2 7.15 -13.17 8.39
N ALA A 3 6.70 -12.66 9.53
CA ALA A 3 5.34 -12.18 9.84
C ALA A 3 4.17 -13.14 9.51
N GLY A 4 4.45 -14.37 9.07
CA GLY A 4 3.46 -15.29 8.51
C GLY A 4 3.11 -15.04 7.03
N HIS A 5 3.85 -14.15 6.36
CA HIS A 5 3.60 -13.72 4.98
C HIS A 5 4.78 -13.97 4.05
N GLY A 6 5.64 -14.90 4.41
CA GLY A 6 6.80 -15.30 3.60
C GLY A 6 7.46 -16.56 4.14
N ASP A 7 8.29 -17.15 3.30
CA ASP A 7 9.12 -18.30 3.63
C ASP A 7 10.50 -17.86 4.11
N CYS A 8 10.97 -18.43 5.22
CA CYS A 8 12.33 -18.18 5.70
C CYS A 8 13.30 -19.10 4.93
N VAL A 9 14.16 -18.50 4.11
CA VAL A 9 15.16 -19.23 3.31
C VAL A 9 16.54 -18.70 3.68
N CYS A 10 17.37 -19.54 4.30
CA CYS A 10 18.73 -19.18 4.75
C CYS A 10 18.82 -17.90 5.62
N GLY A 11 17.79 -17.62 6.44
CA GLY A 11 17.77 -16.44 7.31
C GLY A 11 17.27 -15.16 6.64
N THR A 12 16.90 -15.22 5.35
CA THR A 12 16.22 -14.14 4.65
C THR A 12 14.76 -14.50 4.43
N CYS A 13 13.86 -13.54 4.56
CA CYS A 13 12.44 -13.74 4.29
C CYS A 13 12.13 -13.55 2.80
N LYS A 14 11.67 -14.62 2.17
CA LYS A 14 11.08 -14.61 0.83
C LYS A 14 9.59 -14.31 0.97
N CYS A 15 9.22 -13.06 0.77
CA CYS A 15 7.84 -12.62 0.92
C CYS A 15 6.92 -13.20 -0.16
N LEU A 16 5.69 -13.52 0.24
CA LEU A 16 4.63 -13.92 -0.67
C LEU A 16 4.28 -12.77 -1.63
N PRO A 17 3.68 -13.07 -2.79
CA PRO A 17 3.24 -12.04 -3.73
C PRO A 17 2.35 -11.00 -3.03
N GLY A 18 2.71 -9.73 -3.19
CA GLY A 18 2.01 -8.63 -2.53
C GLY A 18 2.52 -8.30 -1.13
N TRP A 19 3.61 -8.88 -0.66
CA TRP A 19 4.28 -8.54 0.61
C TRP A 19 5.74 -8.13 0.37
N LEU A 20 6.21 -7.22 1.21
CA LEU A 20 7.47 -6.50 1.14
C LEU A 20 8.07 -6.35 2.55
N GLY A 21 9.32 -5.90 2.61
CA GLY A 21 10.06 -5.68 3.85
C GLY A 21 10.86 -6.90 4.28
N ASP A 22 11.87 -6.70 5.12
CA ASP A 22 12.77 -7.76 5.60
C ASP A 22 12.05 -8.85 6.38
N ALA A 23 10.91 -8.52 6.99
CA ALA A 23 10.08 -9.46 7.72
C ALA A 23 8.77 -9.81 7.00
N CYS A 24 8.56 -9.34 5.76
CA CYS A 24 7.28 -9.48 5.05
C CYS A 24 6.09 -8.91 5.83
N ASP A 25 6.34 -7.87 6.61
CA ASP A 25 5.38 -7.16 7.46
C ASP A 25 4.65 -6.04 6.70
N CYS A 26 5.14 -5.69 5.51
CA CYS A 26 4.65 -4.59 4.71
C CYS A 26 3.93 -5.12 3.47
N ARG A 27 2.77 -4.55 3.10
CA ARG A 27 2.05 -4.97 1.89
C ARG A 27 2.49 -4.15 0.68
N ASP A 28 2.48 -4.74 -0.50
CA ASP A 28 2.91 -4.11 -1.74
C ASP A 28 1.95 -3.02 -2.21
N ASN A 29 2.45 -2.12 -3.06
CA ASN A 29 1.69 -1.01 -3.65
C ASN A 29 0.48 -1.48 -4.47
N SER A 30 0.44 -2.74 -4.88
CA SER A 30 -0.72 -3.41 -5.46
C SER A 30 -2.03 -3.17 -4.69
N ALA A 31 -1.97 -3.10 -3.36
CA ALA A 31 -3.14 -2.84 -2.50
C ALA A 31 -3.59 -1.38 -2.46
N CYS A 32 -2.80 -0.45 -3.01
CA CYS A 32 -3.06 0.99 -3.05
C CYS A 32 -3.60 1.47 -4.40
N TYR A 33 -3.86 0.55 -5.33
CA TYR A 33 -4.51 0.87 -6.60
C TYR A 33 -6.02 0.87 -6.42
N PRO A 34 -6.71 2.00 -6.63
CA PRO A 34 -8.16 2.03 -6.62
C PRO A 34 -8.75 1.12 -7.70
N PRO A 35 -9.95 0.54 -7.49
CA PRO A 35 -10.65 -0.22 -8.49
C PRO A 35 -11.06 0.67 -9.67
N GLY A 36 -10.27 0.64 -10.75
CA GLY A 36 -10.45 1.45 -11.94
C GLY A 36 -9.43 1.06 -13.02
N LYS A 37 -9.69 1.40 -14.29
CA LYS A 37 -8.66 1.29 -15.34
C LYS A 37 -7.78 2.54 -15.26
N ASN A 38 -6.46 2.34 -15.16
CA ASN A 38 -5.44 3.40 -15.05
C ASN A 38 -5.54 4.26 -13.78
N SER A 39 -5.91 3.64 -12.66
CA SER A 39 -5.88 4.30 -11.36
C SER A 39 -4.43 4.54 -10.93
N GLU A 40 -4.09 5.78 -10.59
CA GLU A 40 -2.81 6.09 -9.96
C GLU A 40 -2.80 5.57 -8.52
N ILE A 41 -1.61 5.27 -7.99
CA ILE A 41 -1.44 4.88 -6.59
C ILE A 41 -2.06 5.98 -5.72
N CYS A 42 -2.98 5.60 -4.83
CA CYS A 42 -3.67 6.55 -3.95
C CYS A 42 -4.31 7.72 -4.71
N SER A 43 -4.84 7.43 -5.91
CA SER A 43 -5.45 8.41 -6.81
C SER A 43 -4.54 9.60 -7.15
N GLY A 44 -3.22 9.48 -6.99
CA GLY A 44 -2.26 10.56 -7.17
C GLY A 44 -2.25 11.61 -6.04
N HIS A 45 -3.04 11.40 -4.98
CA HIS A 45 -3.24 12.37 -3.89
C HIS A 45 -2.56 11.98 -2.57
N GLY A 46 -1.80 10.89 -2.57
CA GLY A 46 -1.09 10.39 -1.39
C GLY A 46 0.04 9.44 -1.75
N GLU A 47 0.66 8.89 -0.72
CA GLU A 47 1.73 7.89 -0.85
C GLU A 47 1.26 6.54 -0.33
N CYS A 48 1.63 5.45 -1.02
CA CYS A 48 1.34 4.11 -0.53
C CYS A 48 2.43 3.65 0.44
N VAL A 49 2.02 3.39 1.68
CA VAL A 49 2.89 2.89 2.74
C VAL A 49 2.35 1.56 3.22
N CYS A 50 3.05 0.47 2.93
CA CYS A 50 2.68 -0.90 3.31
C CYS A 50 1.25 -1.30 2.90
N GLY A 51 0.85 -0.96 1.67
CA GLY A 51 -0.47 -1.27 1.11
C GLY A 51 -1.60 -0.44 1.72
N LYS A 52 -1.28 0.64 2.41
CA LYS A 52 -2.24 1.67 2.83
C LYS A 52 -1.88 2.99 2.19
N CYS A 53 -2.89 3.69 1.68
CA CYS A 53 -2.71 5.04 1.20
C CYS A 53 -2.69 6.04 2.34
N ILE A 54 -1.62 6.81 2.40
CA ILE A 54 -1.45 7.94 3.29
C ILE A 54 -1.72 9.20 2.47
N CYS A 55 -2.93 9.74 2.62
CA CYS A 55 -3.35 10.94 1.89
C CYS A 55 -2.58 12.16 2.39
N ASN A 56 -2.16 13.02 1.45
CA ASN A 56 -1.44 14.23 1.81
C ASN A 56 -2.35 15.18 2.62
N PRO A 57 -1.89 15.70 3.78
CA PRO A 57 -2.69 16.57 4.63
C PRO A 57 -3.02 17.92 3.97
N ALA A 58 -2.22 18.35 2.99
CA ALA A 58 -2.47 19.56 2.20
C ALA A 58 -3.71 19.46 1.29
N ASN A 59 -4.21 18.26 1.10
CA ASN A 59 -4.94 17.90 -0.11
C ASN A 59 -6.43 17.63 0.18
N ILE A 60 -6.89 17.69 1.43
CA ILE A 60 -8.30 17.43 1.86
C ILE A 60 -8.93 16.14 1.30
N TYR A 61 -8.12 15.28 0.67
CA TYR A 61 -8.54 13.99 0.13
C TYR A 61 -8.57 12.93 1.23
N SER A 62 -9.47 11.97 1.05
CA SER A 62 -9.83 10.95 2.02
C SER A 62 -10.33 9.69 1.31
N GLY A 63 -10.62 8.65 2.07
CA GLY A 63 -10.97 7.33 1.54
C GLY A 63 -9.76 6.41 1.46
N GLU A 64 -10.03 5.13 1.18
CA GLU A 64 -9.02 4.07 1.16
C GLU A 64 -7.89 4.32 0.14
N TYR A 65 -8.16 5.08 -0.90
CA TYR A 65 -7.24 5.43 -1.98
C TYR A 65 -7.12 6.94 -2.19
N CYS A 66 -7.44 7.77 -1.19
CA CYS A 66 -7.41 9.24 -1.30
C CYS A 66 -8.25 9.79 -2.47
N GLN A 67 -9.36 9.11 -2.79
CA GLN A 67 -10.21 9.45 -3.93
C GLN A 67 -11.30 10.47 -3.61
N ASN A 68 -11.62 10.70 -2.34
CA ASN A 68 -12.68 11.60 -1.90
C ASN A 68 -12.10 12.95 -1.47
N SER A 69 -12.27 14.02 -2.26
CA SER A 69 -11.98 15.40 -1.83
C SER A 69 -13.10 15.95 -0.95
N TYR A 70 -12.79 16.41 0.26
CA TYR A 70 -13.71 17.22 1.05
C TYR A 70 -13.69 18.67 0.58
N CYS A 71 -14.36 18.95 -0.53
CA CYS A 71 -14.66 20.28 -1.04
C CYS A 71 -16.12 20.38 -1.53
N GLU A 72 -17.03 19.64 -0.89
CA GLU A 72 -18.49 19.74 -1.05
C GLU A 72 -19.18 19.81 0.32
#